data_AF-A0A949UC85-F1
#
_entry.id   AF-A0A949UC85-F1
#
_cell.length_a   1.000
_cell.length_b   1.000
_cell.length_c   1.000
_cell.angle_alpha   90.00
_cell.angle_beta   90.00
_cell.angle_gamma   90.00
#
_symmetry.space_group_name_H-M   'P 1'
#
loop_
_entity.id
_entity.type
_entity.pdbx_description
1 polymer ?
#
loop_
_entity_poly.entity_id
_entity_poly.type
_entity_poly.pdbx_seq_one_letter_code
_entity_poly.pdbx_strand_id
1 'polypeptide(L)' 'MNRVPIYVILLIAALSVFAAAQAPHNEVVIRNAVVMTVTHGSISNGSVYIKDGNIAAVGKDVSVPAGATV' A
#
# COMPACT_ATOMS: atom_id res chain seq x y z
N MET A 1 20.91 42.49 -6.91
CA MET A 1 20.30 41.70 -8.00
C MET A 1 20.83 40.28 -7.89
N ASN A 2 20.17 39.45 -7.07
CA ASN A 2 20.67 38.12 -6.68
C ASN A 2 20.35 37.13 -7.79
N ARG A 3 21.38 36.68 -8.51
CA ARG A 3 21.26 35.71 -9.60
C ARG A 3 21.23 34.32 -8.95
N VAL A 4 20.09 33.63 -8.94
CA VAL A 4 20.01 32.26 -8.43
C VAL A 4 20.80 31.35 -9.38
N PRO A 5 21.77 30.55 -8.89
CA PRO A 5 22.59 29.69 -9.74
C PRO A 5 21.79 28.50 -10.26
N ILE A 6 22.03 28.12 -11.52
CA ILE A 6 21.31 27.04 -12.23
C ILE A 6 21.34 25.70 -11.48
N TYR A 7 22.42 25.40 -10.75
CA TYR A 7 22.51 24.17 -9.97
C TYR A 7 21.49 24.10 -8.82
N VAL A 8 21.12 25.24 -8.23
CA VAL A 8 20.10 25.29 -7.18
C VAL A 8 18.72 25.02 -7.78
N ILE A 9 18.45 25.48 -9.00
CA ILE A 9 17.21 25.15 -9.72
C ILE A 9 17.17 23.66 -10.06
N LEU A 10 18.30 23.07 -10.48
CA LEU A 10 18.40 21.63 -10.74
C LEU A 10 18.20 20.78 -9.48
N LEU A 11 18.76 21.19 -8.35
CA LEU A 11 18.59 20.51 -7.06
C LEU A 11 17.13 20.54 -6.59
N ILE A 12 16.47 21.69 -6.72
CA ILE A 12 15.06 21.86 -6.36
C ILE A 12 14.15 21.04 -7.30
N ALA A 13 14.47 21.01 -8.59
CA ALA A 13 13.74 20.21 -9.58
C ALA A 13 13.88 18.70 -9.29
N ALA A 14 15.08 18.23 -8.91
CA ALA A 14 15.30 16.84 -8.54
C ALA A 14 14.53 16.43 -7.27
N LEU A 15 14.47 17.30 -6.25
CA LEU A 15 13.70 17.04 -5.03
C LEU A 15 12.19 16.94 -5.28
N SER A 16 11.66 17.74 -6.20
CA SER A 16 10.22 17.78 -6.49
C SER A 16 9.73 16.55 -7.26
N VAL A 17 10.59 15.86 -8.02
CA VAL A 17 10.25 14.59 -8.68
C VAL A 17 10.16 13.43 -7.68
N PHE A 18 11.00 13.41 -6.64
CA PHE A 18 10.95 12.37 -5.60
C PHE A 18 9.67 12.44 -4.76
N ALA A 19 9.15 13.64 -4.50
CA ALA A 19 7.93 13.82 -3.70
C ALA A 19 6.64 13.38 -4.43
N ALA A 20 6.66 13.34 -5.76
CA ALA A 20 5.51 12.95 -6.58
C ALA A 20 5.40 11.44 -6.83
N ALA A 21 6.36 10.64 -6.35
CA ALA A 21 6.42 9.20 -6.62
C ALA A 21 5.63 8.34 -5.61
N GLN A 22 5.09 8.91 -4.54
CA GLN A 22 4.14 8.21 -3.68
C GLN A 22 2.78 8.09 -4.39
N ALA A 23 2.66 7.08 -5.26
CA ALA A 23 1.35 6.60 -5.69
C ALA A 23 0.59 6.07 -4.45
N PRO A 24 -0.73 6.30 -4.34
CA PRO A 24 -1.51 5.69 -3.28
C PRO A 24 -1.41 4.16 -3.39
N HIS A 25 -0.81 3.53 -2.40
CA HIS A 25 -0.73 2.07 -2.33
C HIS A 25 -2.12 1.56 -1.94
N ASN A 26 -2.83 0.97 -2.90
CA ASN A 26 -4.18 0.42 -2.69
C ASN A 26 -4.09 -0.96 -2.02
N GLU A 27 -3.48 -0.99 -0.84
CA GLU A 27 -3.34 -2.19 -0.04
C GLU A 27 -4.23 -2.10 1.18
N VAL A 28 -5.13 -3.07 1.29
CA VAL A 28 -6.10 -3.18 2.38
C VAL A 28 -6.01 -4.57 2.97
N VAL A 29 -6.06 -4.67 4.29
CA VAL A 29 -6.16 -5.94 4.99
C VAL A 29 -7.32 -5.89 5.97
N ILE A 30 -8.26 -6.81 5.82
CA ILE A 30 -9.26 -7.07 6.86
C ILE A 30 -8.65 -8.07 7.85
N ARG A 31 -8.63 -7.77 9.14
CA ARG A 31 -8.03 -8.64 10.18
C ARG A 31 -9.07 -9.16 11.18
N ASN A 32 -8.77 -10.32 11.76
CA ASN A 32 -9.55 -10.94 12.84
C ASN A 32 -11.06 -11.09 12.53
N ALA A 33 -11.37 -11.44 11.28
CA ALA A 33 -12.74 -11.58 10.80
C ALA A 33 -13.17 -13.05 10.75
N VAL A 34 -14.47 -13.29 10.60
CA VAL A 34 -14.99 -14.59 10.15
C VAL A 34 -15.13 -14.53 8.63
N VAL A 35 -14.19 -15.15 7.91
CA VAL A 35 -14.14 -15.12 6.44
C VAL A 35 -14.91 -16.30 5.88
N MET A 36 -16.06 -16.05 5.25
CA MET A 36 -16.85 -17.10 4.61
C MET A 36 -16.45 -17.26 3.15
N THR A 37 -15.83 -18.39 2.83
CA THR A 37 -15.44 -18.74 1.45
C THR A 37 -16.42 -19.74 0.85
N VAL A 38 -16.62 -19.68 -0.46
CA VAL A 38 -17.54 -20.60 -1.16
C VAL A 38 -17.02 -22.03 -1.17
N THR A 39 -15.70 -22.21 -1.30
CA THR A 39 -15.08 -23.53 -1.54
C THR A 39 -14.49 -24.20 -0.30
N HIS A 40 -14.13 -23.44 0.74
CA HIS A 40 -13.42 -23.95 1.92
C HIS A 40 -14.16 -23.68 3.23
N GLY A 41 -15.42 -23.22 3.15
CA GLY A 41 -16.22 -22.87 4.32
C GLY A 41 -15.75 -21.60 5.02
N SER A 42 -16.03 -21.50 6.32
CA SER A 42 -15.77 -20.31 7.12
C SER A 42 -14.45 -20.41 7.90
N ILE A 43 -13.65 -19.36 7.83
CA ILE A 43 -12.37 -19.22 8.53
C ILE A 43 -12.57 -18.26 9.71
N SER A 44 -12.51 -18.78 10.93
CA SER A 44 -12.49 -17.96 12.15
C SER A 44 -11.14 -17.28 12.36
N ASN A 45 -11.16 -16.04 12.90
CA ASN A 45 -9.98 -15.19 13.11
C ASN A 45 -9.11 -15.08 11.84
N GLY A 46 -9.76 -15.04 10.68
CA GLY A 46 -9.13 -14.93 9.38
C GLY A 46 -8.79 -13.49 9.02
N SER A 47 -7.90 -13.36 8.05
CA SER A 47 -7.53 -12.12 7.40
C SER A 47 -7.70 -12.25 5.88
N VAL A 48 -8.03 -11.13 5.23
CA VAL A 48 -8.14 -11.00 3.78
C VAL A 48 -7.25 -9.85 3.35
N TYR A 49 -6.22 -10.14 2.55
CA TYR A 49 -5.34 -9.14 1.96
C TYR A 49 -5.77 -8.83 0.54
N ILE A 50 -6.02 -7.55 0.30
CA ILE A 50 -6.44 -6.97 -0.96
C ILE A 50 -5.31 -6.11 -1.49
N LYS A 51 -4.86 -6.42 -2.70
CA LYS A 51 -3.82 -5.69 -3.44
C LYS A 51 -4.41 -5.20 -4.75
N ASP A 52 -4.41 -3.89 -4.95
CA ASP A 52 -4.88 -3.26 -6.19
C ASP A 52 -6.31 -3.70 -6.56
N GLY A 53 -7.17 -3.81 -5.54
CA GLY A 53 -8.57 -4.25 -5.68
C GLY A 53 -8.77 -5.76 -5.85
N ASN A 54 -7.70 -6.56 -5.91
CA ASN A 54 -7.78 -8.01 -6.02
C ASN A 54 -7.45 -8.70 -4.69
N ILE A 55 -8.10 -9.82 -4.41
CA ILE A 55 -7.77 -10.66 -3.24
C ILE A 55 -6.44 -11.36 -3.52
N ALA A 56 -5.39 -10.93 -2.84
CA ALA A 56 -4.06 -11.50 -2.97
C ALA A 56 -3.86 -12.71 -2.07
N ALA A 57 -4.49 -12.72 -0.89
CA ALA A 57 -4.42 -13.85 0.05
C ALA A 57 -5.59 -13.87 1.04
N VAL A 58 -5.95 -15.07 1.51
CA VAL A 58 -6.96 -15.33 2.54
C VAL A 58 -6.45 -16.43 3.47
N GLY A 59 -6.61 -16.25 4.78
CA GLY A 59 -6.19 -17.27 5.75
C GLY A 59 -6.11 -16.73 7.17
N LYS A 60 -5.68 -17.56 8.13
CA LYS A 60 -5.42 -17.09 9.50
C LYS A 60 -4.14 -16.26 9.57
N ASP A 61 -3.10 -16.72 8.86
CA ASP A 61 -1.77 -16.10 8.83
C ASP A 61 -1.50 -15.54 7.43
N VAL A 62 -1.94 -14.30 7.19
CA VAL A 62 -1.72 -13.60 5.91
C VAL A 62 -0.55 -12.64 6.06
N SER A 63 0.48 -12.82 5.23
CA SER A 63 1.60 -11.89 5.13
C SER A 63 1.16 -10.62 4.40
N VAL A 64 1.17 -9.49 5.09
CA VAL A 64 0.79 -8.19 4.54
C VAL A 64 1.96 -7.22 4.66
N PRO A 65 2.36 -6.54 3.58
CA PRO A 65 3.39 -5.51 3.62
C PRO A 65 3.02 -4.36 4.57
N ALA A 66 4.06 -3.70 5.10
CA ALA A 66 3.89 -2.54 5.97
C ALA A 66 3.30 -1.37 5.16
N GLY A 67 2.27 -0.73 5.71
CA GLY A 67 1.58 0.39 5.06
C GLY A 67 0.20 0.06 4.49
N ALA A 68 -0.22 -1.21 4.51
CA ALA A 68 -1.59 -1.57 4.20
C ALA A 68 -2.57 -0.98 5.24
N THR A 69 -3.71 -0.49 4.75
CA THR A 69 -4.81 -0.01 5.60
C THR A 69 -5.51 -1.20 6.25
N VAL A 70 -5.86 -1.08 7.54
CA VAL A 70 -6.53 -2.13 8.34
C VAL A 70 -7.99 -1.78 8.59
#